data_AF-A0A9X7PIR2-F1
#
_entry.id   AF-A0A9X7PIR2-F1
#
_cell.length_a   1.000
_cell.length_b   1.000
_cell.length_c   1.000
_cell.angle_alpha   90.00
_cell.angle_beta   90.00
_cell.angle_gamma   90.00
#
_symmetry.space_group_name_H-M   'P 1'
#
loop_
_entity.id
_entity.type
_entity.pdbx_description
1 polymer ?
#
loop_
_entity_poly.entity_id
_entity_poly.type
_entity_poly.pdbx_seq_one_letter_code
_entity_poly.pdbx_strand_id
1 'polypeptide(L)' 'MHCSEFRTALSALVDGEDLPPEMTGAALDAHLLGCAECGAWGERARRLRLLAARFDLG' A
#
# COMPACT_ATOMS: atom_id res chain seq x y z
N MET A 1 -6.01 4.62 14.51
CA MET A 1 -5.39 3.65 13.60
C MET A 1 -3.91 3.93 13.51
N HIS A 2 -3.08 2.90 13.63
CA HIS A 2 -1.62 3.00 13.59
C HIS A 2 -1.12 2.91 12.15
N CYS A 3 0.02 3.54 11.83
CA CYS A 3 0.62 3.48 10.50
C CYS A 3 0.80 2.04 9.98
N SER A 4 0.95 1.06 10.88
CA SER A 4 1.02 -0.36 10.53
C SER A 4 -0.24 -0.87 9.82
N GLU A 5 -1.43 -0.47 10.28
CA GLU A 5 -2.71 -0.91 9.70
C GLU A 5 -2.88 -0.35 8.27
N PHE A 6 -2.48 0.92 8.07
CA PHE A 6 -2.47 1.54 6.74
C PHE A 6 -1.43 0.93 5.80
N ARG A 7 -0.26 0.51 6.32
CA ARG A 7 0.74 -0.21 5.53
C ARG A 7 0.24 -1.58 5.10
N THR A 8 -0.47 -2.29 5.96
CA THR A 8 -1.12 -3.57 5.59
C THR A 8 -2.13 -3.35 4.47
N ALA A 9 -3.04 -2.39 4.64
CA ALA A 9 -4.03 -2.07 3.61
C ALA A 9 -3.40 -1.63 2.28
N LEU A 10 -2.33 -0.83 2.34
CA LEU A 10 -1.61 -0.39 1.16
C LEU A 10 -0.81 -1.53 0.50
N SER A 11 -0.32 -2.51 1.28
CA SER A 11 0.29 -3.73 0.75
C SER A 11 -0.71 -4.53 -0.06
N ALA A 12 -1.90 -4.78 0.50
CA ALA A 12 -2.98 -5.51 -0.16
C ALA A 12 -3.31 -4.86 -1.53
N LEU A 13 -3.49 -3.53 -1.56
CA LEU A 13 -3.72 -2.81 -2.82
C LEU A 13 -2.56 -2.93 -3.82
N VAL A 14 -1.30 -2.95 -3.35
CA VAL A 14 -0.12 -3.12 -4.23
C VAL A 14 -0.09 -4.51 -4.85
N ASP A 15 -0.50 -5.52 -4.09
CA ASP A 15 -0.58 -6.90 -4.57
C ASP A 15 -1.86 -7.19 -5.39
N GLY A 16 -2.77 -6.22 -5.48
CA GLY A 16 -4.03 -6.32 -6.24
C GLY A 16 -5.17 -7.00 -5.45
N GLU A 17 -5.02 -7.08 -4.14
CA GLU A 17 -6.01 -7.61 -3.21
C GLU A 17 -6.98 -6.50 -2.74
N ASP A 18 -8.12 -6.94 -2.17
CA ASP A 18 -9.11 -6.03 -1.60
C ASP A 18 -8.61 -5.38 -0.30
N LEU A 19 -9.18 -4.23 0.03
CA LEU A 19 -8.92 -3.57 1.31
C LEU A 19 -9.43 -4.45 2.48
N PRO A 20 -8.72 -4.44 3.63
CA PRO A 20 -9.22 -5.05 4.85
C PRO A 20 -10.61 -4.49 5.22
N PRO A 21 -11.52 -5.30 5.77
CA PRO A 21 -12.90 -4.89 6.06
C PRO A 21 -12.99 -3.71 7.05
N GLU A 22 -11.98 -3.53 7.90
CA GLU A 22 -11.84 -2.41 8.83
C GLU A 22 -11.37 -1.09 8.16
N MET A 23 -10.96 -1.13 6.88
CA MET A 23 -10.33 -0.02 6.18
C MET A 23 -11.15 0.42 4.97
N THR A 24 -11.41 1.72 4.88
CA THR A 24 -12.04 2.31 3.69
C THR A 24 -10.99 3.02 2.82
N GLY A 25 -11.22 3.09 1.51
CA GLY A 25 -10.34 3.84 0.60
C GLY A 25 -10.18 5.31 1.03
N ALA A 26 -11.26 5.96 1.46
CA ALA A 26 -11.23 7.33 1.95
C ALA A 26 -10.37 7.51 3.22
N ALA A 27 -10.41 6.55 4.15
CA ALA A 27 -9.57 6.59 5.34
C ALA A 27 -8.08 6.40 4.99
N LEU A 28 -7.79 5.51 4.05
CA LEU A 28 -6.43 5.29 3.54
C LEU A 28 -5.90 6.54 2.83
N ASP A 29 -6.69 7.15 1.93
CA ASP A 29 -6.32 8.36 1.21
C ASP A 29 -6.05 9.53 2.18
N ALA A 30 -6.92 9.73 3.17
CA ALA A 30 -6.73 10.75 4.19
C ALA A 30 -5.44 10.55 4.99
N HIS A 31 -5.10 9.30 5.33
CA HIS A 31 -3.85 8.98 6.00
C HIS A 31 -2.63 9.27 5.11
N LEU A 32 -2.68 8.91 3.82
CA LEU A 32 -1.58 9.15 2.88
C LEU A 32 -1.32 10.64 2.63
N LEU A 33 -2.37 11.48 2.68
CA LEU A 33 -2.23 12.93 2.66
C LEU A 33 -1.58 13.49 3.93
N GLY A 34 -1.83 12.86 5.09
CA GLY A 34 -1.32 13.30 6.39
C GLY A 34 0.02 12.70 6.81
N CYS A 35 0.47 11.61 6.18
CA CYS A 35 1.66 10.86 6.58
C CYS A 35 2.64 10.65 5.41
N ALA A 36 3.64 11.53 5.32
CA ALA A 36 4.67 11.47 4.30
C ALA A 36 5.47 10.15 4.32
N GLU A 37 5.68 9.54 5.50
CA GLU A 37 6.40 8.27 5.62
C GLU A 37 5.63 7.12 4.95
N CYS A 38 4.30 7.05 5.18
CA CYS A 38 3.45 6.04 4.56
C CYS A 38 3.27 6.27 3.06
N GLY A 39 3.20 7.53 2.61
CA GLY A 39 3.24 7.85 1.18
C GLY A 39 4.53 7.37 0.51
N ALA A 40 5.70 7.69 1.10
CA ALA A 40 6.99 7.24 0.58
C ALA A 40 7.16 5.72 0.63
N TRP A 41 6.62 5.06 1.66
CA TRP A 41 6.60 3.62 1.77
C TRP A 41 5.76 2.97 0.65
N GLY A 42 4.55 3.49 0.39
CA GLY A 42 3.68 2.99 -0.68
C GLY A 42 4.31 3.06 -2.06
N GLU A 43 4.98 4.18 -2.37
CA GLU A 43 5.72 4.35 -3.61
C GLU A 43 6.86 3.34 -3.77
N ARG A 44 7.56 3.01 -2.68
CA ARG A 44 8.59 1.95 -2.70
C ARG A 44 7.97 0.57 -2.90
N ALA A 45 6.85 0.26 -2.23
CA ALA A 45 6.15 -1.00 -2.38
C ALA A 45 5.68 -1.23 -3.82
N ARG A 46 5.06 -0.21 -4.44
CA ARG A 46 4.66 -0.24 -5.87
C ARG A 46 5.85 -0.51 -6.79
N ARG A 47 6.96 0.22 -6.60
CA ARG A 47 8.18 0.00 -7.40
C ARG A 47 8.74 -1.41 -7.22
N LEU A 48 8.75 -1.93 -6.00
CA LEU A 48 9.21 -3.29 -5.72
C LEU A 48 8.33 -4.32 -6.43
N ARG A 49 7.00 -4.17 -6.39
CA ARG A 49 6.07 -5.06 -7.10
C ARG A 49 6.33 -5.07 -8.61
N LEU A 50 6.55 -3.91 -9.21
CA LEU A 50 6.88 -3.81 -10.65
C LEU A 50 8.21 -4.47 -10.99
N LEU A 51 9.21 -4.38 -10.10
CA LEU A 51 10.49 -5.05 -10.28
C LEU A 51 10.34 -6.57 -10.14
N ALA A 52 9.65 -7.04 -9.10
CA ALA A 52 9.40 -8.46 -8.85
C ALA A 52 8.65 -9.10 -10.03
N ALA A 53 7.58 -8.46 -10.50
CA ALA A 53 6.80 -8.94 -11.65
C ALA A 53 7.63 -9.11 -12.94
N ARG A 54 8.75 -8.38 -13.09
CA ARG A 54 9.67 -8.55 -14.22
C ARG A 54 10.55 -9.80 -14.09
N PHE A 55 10.80 -10.27 -12.87
CA PHE A 55 11.55 -11.50 -12.61
C PHE A 55 10.65 -12.73 -12.62
N ASP A 56 9.36 -12.58 -12.35
CA ASP A 56 8.36 -13.67 -12.40
C ASP A 56 7.96 -14.08 -13.83
N LEU A 57 8.44 -13.37 -14.86
CA LEU A 57 8.25 -13.70 -16.29
C LEU A 57 9.33 -14.64 -16.86
N GLY A 58 9.97 -15.46 -15.99
CA GLY A 58 10.98 -16.46 -16.34
C GLY A 58 10.41 -17.83 -16.65
#